data_AF-A0A7J7KR49-F1
#
_entry.id   AF-A0A7J7KR49-F1
#
_cell.length_a   1.000
_cell.length_b   1.000
_cell.length_c   1.000
_cell.angle_alpha   90.00
_cell.angle_beta   90.00
_cell.angle_gamma   90.00
#
_symmetry.space_group_name_H-M   'P 1'
#
loop_
_entity.id
_entity.type
_entity.pdbx_description
1 polymer ?
#
loop_
_entity_poly.entity_id
_entity_poly.type
_entity_poly.pdbx_seq_one_letter_code
_entity_poly.pdbx_strand_id
1 'polypeptide(L)'
;MAVDIGETMYYNISELVKFFHSFPHYDLQFDPIDPKFDPQSQPYLQSLILVAAVPVLWMLLWILIYLAYFCYLCVTCRKNRVEKSTKSPQPSRWFSFFFYVLVILMITVSFYSNEVIDHNAQSVKDHLHKIQLHTGKIQIQSAVILQSIDKLKDETAVSLKQEFTTSSVLDEQERPKLQGLADDMTESLSHANEIVTDSVQDALRKLTFDSSLSKIISDYEKYRHLATHAVSGFIILATILSMFSLACKKKGFILMCVALAVFNVILVWAGVGAYSALSVGTSDFCMDPTGYLVQQLPSSGMVPEGKKFTD
;
A
#
# COMPACT_ATOMS: atom_id res chain seq x y z
N MET A 1 -18.87 -26.54 -20.77
CA MET A 1 -17.60 -25.87 -21.13
C MET A 1 -16.89 -25.62 -19.82
N ALA A 2 -15.97 -26.51 -19.45
CA ALA A 2 -15.24 -26.39 -18.19
C ALA A 2 -14.29 -25.20 -18.33
N VAL A 3 -14.44 -24.21 -17.46
CA VAL A 3 -13.46 -23.15 -17.29
C VAL A 3 -12.25 -23.82 -16.65
N ASP A 4 -11.22 -24.04 -17.45
CA ASP A 4 -9.93 -24.50 -16.98
C ASP A 4 -9.30 -23.38 -16.15
N ILE A 5 -9.47 -23.43 -14.83
CA ILE A 5 -8.75 -22.57 -13.87
C ILE A 5 -7.35 -23.20 -13.71
N GLY A 6 -6.63 -23.30 -14.83
CA GLY A 6 -5.30 -23.86 -14.93
C GLY A 6 -4.28 -22.76 -14.69
N GLU A 7 -3.66 -22.83 -13.51
CA GLU A 7 -2.49 -22.12 -12.96
C GLU A 7 -2.84 -21.37 -11.67
N THR A 8 -2.73 -22.09 -10.55
CA THR A 8 -2.47 -21.47 -9.25
C THR A 8 -1.20 -20.64 -9.37
N MET A 9 -1.34 -19.31 -9.55
CA MET A 9 -0.21 -18.39 -9.55
C MET A 9 0.48 -18.46 -8.19
N TYR A 10 1.56 -19.23 -8.10
CA TYR A 10 2.40 -19.28 -6.92
C TYR A 10 3.04 -17.91 -6.71
N TYR A 11 2.56 -17.18 -5.71
CA TYR A 11 3.14 -15.91 -5.30
C TYR A 11 4.55 -16.14 -4.77
N ASN A 12 5.57 -15.67 -5.50
CA ASN A 12 6.96 -15.83 -5.11
C ASN A 12 7.43 -14.66 -4.25
N ILE A 13 7.76 -14.95 -3.00
CA ILE A 13 8.19 -13.97 -2.01
C ILE A 13 9.67 -13.60 -2.24
N SER A 14 9.93 -12.32 -2.49
CA SER A 14 11.28 -11.77 -2.64
C SER A 14 12.14 -11.95 -1.37
N GLU A 15 13.44 -12.13 -1.53
CA GLU A 15 14.39 -12.20 -0.42
C GLU A 15 14.39 -10.94 0.45
N LEU A 16 14.15 -9.77 -0.17
CA LEU A 16 14.07 -8.50 0.55
C LEU A 16 12.86 -8.46 1.49
N VAL A 17 11.74 -9.04 1.07
CA VAL A 17 10.54 -9.19 1.92
C VAL A 17 10.86 -10.09 3.11
N LYS A 18 11.51 -11.23 2.87
CA LYS A 18 11.93 -12.15 3.94
C LYS A 18 12.91 -11.47 4.92
N PHE A 19 13.82 -10.65 4.41
CA PHE A 19 14.77 -9.91 5.23
C PHE A 19 14.07 -8.95 6.18
N PHE A 20 13.20 -8.07 5.68
CA PHE A 20 12.50 -7.10 6.53
C PHE A 20 11.48 -7.76 7.46
N HIS A 21 10.82 -8.84 7.01
CA HIS A 21 9.92 -9.62 7.87
C HIS A 21 10.66 -10.32 9.02
N SER A 22 11.93 -10.65 8.86
CA SER A 22 12.74 -11.30 9.92
C SER A 22 13.13 -10.36 11.07
N PHE A 23 12.77 -9.07 10.99
CA PHE A 23 13.05 -8.12 12.05
C PHE A 23 12.28 -8.52 13.30
N PRO A 24 12.83 -8.27 14.50
CA PRO A 24 12.17 -8.68 15.72
C PRO A 24 10.94 -7.80 16.01
N HIS A 25 9.80 -8.43 16.28
CA HIS A 25 8.58 -7.74 16.70
C HIS A 25 8.39 -7.85 18.21
N TYR A 26 8.39 -6.69 18.87
CA TYR A 26 8.19 -6.55 20.31
C TYR A 26 7.17 -5.47 20.60
N ASP A 27 6.39 -5.61 21.66
CA ASP A 27 5.57 -4.50 22.16
C ASP A 27 6.39 -3.51 23.01
N LEU A 28 5.77 -2.45 23.54
CA LEU A 28 6.47 -1.50 24.43
C LEU A 28 6.90 -2.09 25.78
N GLN A 29 6.39 -3.26 26.15
CA GLN A 29 6.79 -4.02 27.34
C GLN A 29 7.98 -4.95 27.05
N PHE A 30 8.45 -4.98 25.80
CA PHE A 30 9.47 -5.90 25.28
C PHE A 30 9.03 -7.37 25.27
N ASP A 31 7.72 -7.61 25.20
CA ASP A 31 7.19 -8.95 24.99
C ASP A 31 7.16 -9.27 23.49
N PRO A 32 7.63 -10.45 23.07
CA PRO A 32 7.64 -10.84 21.68
C PRO A 32 6.20 -11.02 21.17
N ILE A 33 5.92 -10.49 19.99
CA ILE A 33 4.61 -10.59 19.34
C ILE A 33 4.71 -11.34 18.01
N ASP A 34 3.57 -11.82 17.51
CA ASP A 34 3.48 -12.47 16.20
C ASP A 34 3.77 -11.44 15.08
N PRO A 35 4.67 -11.72 14.12
CA PRO A 35 4.98 -10.84 12.99
C PRO A 35 3.87 -10.79 11.91
N LYS A 36 2.62 -11.10 12.29
CA LYS A 36 1.47 -11.05 11.40
C LYS A 36 1.08 -9.59 11.15
N PHE A 37 0.84 -9.26 9.88
CA PHE A 37 0.35 -7.95 9.50
C PHE A 37 -1.05 -7.68 10.11
N ASP A 38 -1.08 -6.85 11.14
CA ASP A 38 -2.32 -6.42 11.80
C ASP A 38 -2.26 -4.92 12.16
N PRO A 39 -2.58 -4.02 11.22
CA PRO A 39 -2.52 -2.57 11.44
C PRO A 39 -3.60 -2.05 12.40
N GLN A 40 -4.56 -2.88 12.81
CA GLN A 40 -5.59 -2.50 13.79
C GLN A 40 -5.18 -2.83 15.22
N SER A 41 -4.28 -3.80 15.39
CA SER A 41 -3.77 -4.14 16.71
C SER A 41 -2.79 -3.09 17.25
N GLN A 42 -3.05 -2.64 18.47
CA GLN A 42 -2.15 -1.77 19.23
C GLN A 42 -0.73 -2.36 19.42
N PRO A 43 -0.55 -3.63 19.83
CA PRO A 43 0.80 -4.19 20.03
C PRO A 43 1.63 -4.22 18.74
N TYR A 44 1.02 -4.50 17.59
CA TYR A 44 1.72 -4.44 16.31
C TYR A 44 2.18 -3.03 15.94
N LEU A 45 1.32 -2.02 16.11
CA LEU A 45 1.70 -0.62 15.88
C LEU A 45 2.84 -0.18 16.82
N GLN A 46 2.84 -0.64 18.07
CA GLN A 46 3.93 -0.41 19.01
C GLN A 46 5.25 -1.00 18.53
N SER A 47 5.23 -2.22 18.00
CA SER A 47 6.41 -2.85 17.39
C SER A 47 6.99 -2.03 16.23
N LEU A 48 6.14 -1.56 15.31
CA LEU A 48 6.59 -0.72 14.20
C LEU A 48 7.21 0.60 14.69
N ILE A 49 6.66 1.19 15.76
CA ILE A 49 7.23 2.38 16.39
C ILE A 49 8.62 2.09 16.97
N LEU A 50 8.82 0.94 17.61
CA LEU A 50 10.13 0.53 18.10
C LEU A 50 11.15 0.38 16.96
N VAL A 51 10.76 -0.26 15.85
CA VAL A 51 11.60 -0.36 14.65
C VAL A 51 11.96 1.03 14.12
N ALA A 52 10.99 1.96 14.03
CA ALA A 52 11.26 3.34 13.63
C ALA A 52 12.16 4.10 14.61
N ALA A 53 12.11 3.78 15.90
CA ALA A 53 12.90 4.44 16.93
C ALA A 53 14.38 4.05 16.88
N VAL A 54 14.73 2.82 16.45
CA VAL A 54 16.11 2.32 16.45
C VAL A 54 17.08 3.26 15.68
N PRO A 55 16.81 3.64 14.42
CA PRO A 55 17.67 4.59 13.70
C PRO A 55 17.75 5.96 14.38
N VAL A 56 16.64 6.45 14.94
CA VAL A 56 16.59 7.76 15.60
C VAL A 56 17.42 7.76 16.89
N LEU A 57 17.28 6.73 17.72
CA LEU A 57 18.08 6.54 18.93
C LEU A 57 19.56 6.38 18.61
N TRP A 58 19.89 5.67 17.53
CA TRP A 58 21.26 5.56 17.04
C TRP A 58 21.84 6.93 16.68
N MET A 59 21.09 7.75 15.94
CA MET A 59 21.49 9.12 15.61
C MET A 59 21.68 9.98 16.86
N LEU A 60 20.75 9.92 17.81
CA LEU A 60 20.84 10.67 19.07
C LEU A 60 22.07 10.27 19.89
N LEU A 61 22.38 8.96 19.96
CA LEU A 61 23.58 8.45 20.61
C LEU A 61 24.84 9.07 19.99
N TRP A 62 24.95 9.11 18.66
CA TRP A 62 26.08 9.74 17.98
C TRP A 62 26.19 11.23 18.28
N ILE A 63 25.07 11.97 18.25
CA ILE A 63 25.06 13.40 18.61
C ILE A 63 25.56 13.61 20.05
N LEU A 64 25.11 12.79 21.00
CA LEU A 64 25.54 12.86 22.40
C LEU A 64 27.04 12.57 22.55
N ILE A 65 27.56 11.56 21.85
CA ILE A 65 29.00 11.25 21.84
C ILE A 65 29.81 12.43 21.28
N TYR A 66 29.39 13.01 20.15
CA TYR A 66 30.07 14.17 19.57
C TYR A 66 30.00 15.38 20.50
N LEU A 67 28.85 15.64 21.13
CA LEU A 67 28.69 16.74 22.08
C LEU A 67 29.62 16.56 23.28
N ALA A 68 29.67 15.37 23.88
CA ALA A 68 30.56 15.04 24.99
C ALA A 68 32.03 15.22 24.60
N TYR A 69 32.42 14.78 23.40
CA TYR A 69 33.77 14.95 22.85
C TYR A 69 34.14 16.43 22.69
N PHE A 70 33.26 17.26 22.12
CA PHE A 70 33.49 18.71 21.99
C PHE A 70 33.53 19.43 23.33
N CYS A 71 32.69 19.04 24.30
CA CYS A 71 32.74 19.55 25.66
C CYS A 71 34.08 19.20 26.33
N TYR A 72 34.53 17.96 26.23
CA TYR A 72 35.83 17.51 26.75
C TYR A 72 37.00 18.29 26.13
N LEU A 73 37.00 18.46 24.80
CA LEU A 73 37.97 19.29 24.09
C LEU A 73 37.91 20.75 24.54
N CYS A 74 36.73 21.33 24.72
CA CYS A 74 36.58 22.71 25.16
C CYS A 74 37.16 22.91 26.58
N VAL A 75 36.85 22.00 27.51
CA VAL A 75 37.38 22.02 28.89
C VAL A 75 38.90 21.86 28.88
N THR A 76 39.43 20.89 28.13
CA THR A 76 40.87 20.63 28.05
C THR A 76 41.62 21.77 27.36
N CYS A 77 41.08 22.32 26.26
CA CYS A 77 41.62 23.49 25.56
C CYS A 77 41.53 24.77 26.39
N ARG A 78 40.52 24.92 27.27
CA ARG A 78 40.46 26.03 28.24
C ARG A 78 41.54 25.86 29.32
N LYS A 79 41.77 24.63 29.79
CA LYS A 79 42.82 24.31 30.77
C LYS A 79 44.24 24.53 30.21
N ASN A 80 44.47 24.22 28.93
CA ASN A 80 45.76 24.40 28.26
C ASN A 80 45.95 25.77 27.58
N ARG A 81 44.94 26.67 27.64
CA ARG A 81 44.98 28.01 27.02
C ARG A 81 45.92 29.00 27.71
N VAL A 82 46.59 28.59 28.79
CA VAL A 82 47.62 29.41 29.45
C VAL A 82 48.92 29.47 28.63
N GLU A 83 49.20 28.53 27.71
CA GLU A 83 50.51 28.56 27.03
C GLU A 83 50.56 28.53 25.49
N LYS A 84 49.61 27.97 24.72
CA LYS A 84 49.79 27.96 23.25
C LYS A 84 48.48 28.16 22.48
N SER A 85 48.42 29.26 21.74
CA SER A 85 47.49 29.46 20.63
C SER A 85 47.84 28.47 19.52
N THR A 86 47.13 27.35 19.44
CA THR A 86 47.30 26.40 18.35
C THR A 86 45.97 26.03 17.72
N LYS A 87 46.03 26.04 16.39
CA LYS A 87 45.00 25.88 15.36
C LYS A 87 43.85 24.93 15.77
N SER A 88 42.61 25.36 15.48
CA SER A 88 41.41 24.53 15.60
C SER A 88 41.59 23.18 14.90
N PRO A 89 41.16 22.05 15.49
CA PRO A 89 41.16 20.77 14.78
C PRO A 89 40.26 20.89 13.55
N GLN A 90 40.86 20.98 12.36
CA GLN A 90 40.13 20.97 11.10
C GLN A 90 39.89 19.52 10.71
N PRO A 91 38.67 19.13 10.31
CA PRO A 91 38.43 17.80 9.75
C PRO A 91 39.33 17.58 8.54
N SER A 92 39.79 16.34 8.36
CA SER A 92 40.58 15.94 7.20
C SER A 92 39.82 16.33 5.92
N ARG A 93 40.48 17.05 4.99
CA ARG A 93 39.87 17.46 3.71
C ARG A 93 39.31 16.28 2.93
N TRP A 94 39.96 15.12 3.04
CA TRP A 94 39.52 13.86 2.45
C TRP A 94 38.21 13.37 3.07
N PHE A 95 38.08 13.46 4.40
CA PHE A 95 36.86 13.04 5.08
C PHE A 95 35.66 13.88 4.62
N SER A 96 35.81 15.21 4.55
CA SER A 96 34.75 16.08 4.02
C SER A 96 34.42 15.78 2.56
N PHE A 97 35.42 15.50 1.71
CA PHE A 97 35.20 15.14 0.31
C PHE A 97 34.35 13.86 0.18
N PHE A 98 34.77 12.76 0.82
CA PHE A 98 34.03 11.50 0.77
C PHE A 98 32.63 11.60 1.36
N PHE A 99 32.47 12.38 2.42
CA PHE A 99 31.15 12.64 3.01
C PHE A 99 30.20 13.29 2.01
N TYR A 100 30.62 14.36 1.31
CA TYR A 100 29.77 15.02 0.32
C TYR A 100 29.48 14.15 -0.90
N VAL A 101 30.44 13.34 -1.35
CA VAL A 101 30.20 12.36 -2.44
C VAL A 101 29.13 11.36 -2.04
N LEU A 102 29.19 10.83 -0.82
CA LEU A 102 28.18 9.90 -0.30
C LEU A 102 26.80 10.57 -0.21
N VAL A 103 26.73 11.81 0.30
CA VAL A 103 25.46 12.56 0.38
C VAL A 103 24.86 12.75 -1.01
N ILE A 104 25.66 13.12 -2.01
CA ILE A 104 25.19 13.28 -3.39
C ILE A 104 24.65 11.95 -3.94
N LEU A 105 25.38 10.85 -3.75
CA LEU A 105 24.95 9.52 -4.20
C LEU A 105 23.62 9.11 -3.55
N MET A 106 23.45 9.33 -2.25
CA MET A 106 22.21 9.02 -1.54
C MET A 106 21.04 9.89 -2.01
N ILE A 107 21.28 11.16 -2.32
CA ILE A 107 20.27 12.04 -2.92
C ILE A 107 19.86 11.48 -4.29
N THR A 108 20.80 11.09 -5.15
CA THR A 108 20.48 10.51 -6.47
C THR A 108 19.65 9.24 -6.35
N VAL A 109 20.02 8.32 -5.47
CA VAL A 109 19.24 7.10 -5.20
C VAL A 109 17.83 7.45 -4.69
N SER A 110 17.71 8.48 -3.85
CA SER A 110 16.42 8.93 -3.33
C SER A 110 15.51 9.46 -4.44
N PHE A 111 16.02 10.26 -5.37
CA PHE A 111 15.24 10.74 -6.52
C PHE A 111 14.81 9.59 -7.43
N TYR A 112 15.74 8.71 -7.78
CA TYR A 112 15.44 7.54 -8.61
C TYR A 112 14.37 6.65 -7.99
N SER A 113 14.48 6.37 -6.68
CA SER A 113 13.50 5.55 -5.97
C SER A 113 12.10 6.17 -5.98
N ASN A 114 12.01 7.51 -5.93
CA ASN A 114 10.73 8.20 -5.96
C ASN A 114 10.05 8.17 -7.33
N GLU A 115 10.81 8.28 -8.41
CA GLU A 115 10.29 8.13 -9.77
C GLU A 115 9.76 6.72 -9.99
N VAL A 116 10.47 5.69 -9.51
CA VAL A 116 10.00 4.30 -9.58
C VAL A 116 8.67 4.12 -8.84
N ILE A 117 8.52 4.69 -7.64
CA ILE A 117 7.26 4.60 -6.88
C ILE A 117 6.12 5.32 -7.62
N ASP A 118 6.36 6.50 -8.18
CA ASP A 118 5.35 7.26 -8.93
C ASP A 118 4.90 6.49 -10.20
N HIS A 119 5.84 5.95 -10.97
CA HIS A 119 5.52 5.11 -12.14
C HIS A 119 4.70 3.87 -11.75
N ASN A 120 5.05 3.21 -10.65
CA ASN A 120 4.31 2.05 -10.16
C ASN A 120 2.89 2.46 -9.70
N ALA A 121 2.76 3.59 -9.00
CA ALA A 121 1.46 4.10 -8.57
C ALA A 121 0.56 4.44 -9.76
N GLN A 122 1.11 5.00 -10.84
CA GLN A 122 0.39 5.26 -12.09
C GLN A 122 -0.04 3.94 -12.77
N SER A 123 0.86 2.96 -12.85
CA SER A 123 0.53 1.65 -13.42
C SER A 123 -0.62 0.96 -12.68
N VAL A 124 -0.64 1.03 -11.34
CA VAL A 124 -1.76 0.52 -10.53
C VAL A 124 -3.07 1.24 -10.86
N LYS A 125 -3.06 2.58 -10.95
CA LYS A 125 -4.25 3.36 -11.34
C LYS A 125 -4.76 2.95 -12.73
N ASP A 126 -3.87 2.77 -13.70
CA ASP A 126 -4.23 2.36 -15.05
C ASP A 126 -4.81 0.94 -15.09
N HIS A 127 -4.26 0.02 -14.30
CA HIS A 127 -4.77 -1.34 -14.20
C HIS A 127 -6.14 -1.36 -13.53
N LEU A 128 -6.35 -0.58 -12.47
CA LEU A 128 -7.65 -0.42 -11.82
C LEU A 128 -8.69 0.13 -12.82
N HIS A 129 -8.36 1.19 -13.55
CA HIS A 129 -9.26 1.77 -14.55
C HIS A 129 -9.60 0.77 -15.68
N LYS A 130 -8.64 -0.05 -16.12
CA LYS A 130 -8.90 -1.13 -17.09
C LYS A 130 -9.86 -2.19 -16.55
N ILE A 131 -9.70 -2.57 -15.27
CA ILE A 131 -10.63 -3.48 -14.59
C ILE A 131 -12.02 -2.85 -14.50
N GLN A 132 -12.13 -1.54 -14.22
CA GLN A 132 -13.41 -0.82 -14.24
C GLN A 132 -14.12 -0.97 -15.57
N LEU A 133 -13.38 -0.68 -16.64
CA LEU A 133 -13.94 -0.62 -17.99
C LEU A 133 -14.41 -2.00 -18.43
N HIS A 134 -13.69 -3.05 -18.02
CA HIS A 134 -14.12 -4.43 -18.28
C HIS A 134 -15.34 -4.81 -17.43
N THR A 135 -15.37 -4.43 -16.16
CA THR A 135 -16.52 -4.67 -15.27
C THR A 135 -17.79 -3.98 -15.78
N GLY A 136 -17.68 -2.73 -16.26
CA GLY A 136 -18.79 -2.02 -16.87
C GLY A 136 -19.31 -2.69 -18.15
N LYS A 137 -18.42 -3.27 -18.97
CA LYS A 137 -18.82 -4.09 -20.13
C LYS A 137 -19.56 -5.35 -19.72
N ILE A 138 -19.06 -6.06 -18.69
CA ILE A 138 -19.73 -7.25 -18.13
C ILE A 138 -21.10 -6.87 -17.58
N GLN A 139 -21.22 -5.73 -16.89
CA GLN A 139 -22.50 -5.24 -16.38
C GLN A 139 -23.51 -5.02 -17.52
N ILE A 140 -23.12 -4.34 -18.59
CA ILE A 140 -24.00 -4.13 -19.76
C ILE A 140 -24.38 -5.45 -20.41
N GLN A 141 -23.42 -6.36 -20.61
CA GLN A 141 -23.69 -7.67 -21.22
C GLN A 141 -24.63 -8.53 -20.36
N SER A 142 -24.42 -8.55 -19.05
CA SER A 142 -25.28 -9.28 -18.13
C SER A 142 -26.71 -8.73 -18.08
N ALA A 143 -26.88 -7.40 -18.15
CA ALA A 143 -28.19 -6.77 -18.25
C ALA A 143 -28.94 -7.18 -19.54
N VAL A 144 -28.23 -7.27 -20.67
CA VAL A 144 -28.81 -7.73 -21.95
C VAL A 144 -29.23 -9.21 -21.88
N ILE A 145 -28.44 -10.07 -21.23
CA ILE A 145 -28.78 -11.49 -21.04
C ILE A 145 -30.02 -11.63 -20.15
N LEU A 146 -30.07 -10.94 -19.02
CA LEU A 146 -31.21 -10.96 -18.11
C LEU A 146 -32.49 -10.45 -18.80
N GLN A 147 -32.38 -9.38 -19.61
CA GLN A 147 -33.49 -8.88 -20.41
C GLN A 147 -33.98 -9.90 -21.45
N SER A 148 -33.06 -10.68 -22.04
CA SER A 148 -33.42 -11.73 -22.99
C SER A 148 -34.14 -12.90 -22.32
N ILE A 149 -33.74 -13.27 -21.10
CA ILE A 149 -34.41 -14.29 -20.28
C ILE A 149 -35.82 -13.83 -19.91
N ASP A 150 -35.98 -12.56 -19.51
CA ASP A 150 -37.28 -11.99 -19.17
C ASP A 150 -38.23 -11.97 -20.39
N LYS A 151 -37.70 -11.60 -21.56
CA LYS A 151 -38.45 -11.66 -22.82
C LYS A 151 -38.86 -13.09 -23.18
N LEU A 152 -37.98 -14.08 -23.00
CA LEU A 152 -38.30 -15.50 -23.23
C LEU A 152 -39.38 -16.00 -22.28
N LYS A 153 -39.37 -15.58 -21.01
CA LYS A 153 -40.42 -15.86 -20.04
C LYS A 153 -41.77 -15.28 -20.47
N ASP A 154 -41.79 -14.03 -20.91
CA ASP A 154 -43.02 -13.39 -21.42
C ASP A 154 -43.53 -14.06 -22.70
N GLU A 155 -42.64 -14.38 -23.64
CA GLU A 155 -42.98 -15.08 -24.88
C GLU A 155 -43.52 -16.49 -24.61
N THR A 156 -42.90 -17.25 -23.71
CA THR A 156 -43.41 -18.59 -23.32
C THR A 156 -44.77 -18.51 -22.62
N ALA A 157 -44.97 -17.54 -21.72
CA ALA A 157 -46.26 -17.32 -21.07
C ALA A 157 -47.37 -16.95 -22.07
N VAL A 158 -47.06 -16.13 -23.07
CA VAL A 158 -48.00 -15.74 -24.14
C VAL A 158 -48.28 -16.92 -25.09
N SER A 159 -47.25 -17.62 -25.56
CA SER A 159 -47.42 -18.78 -26.46
C SER A 159 -48.21 -19.90 -25.82
N LEU A 160 -47.96 -20.21 -24.53
CA LEU A 160 -48.74 -21.19 -23.79
C LEU A 160 -50.21 -20.76 -23.69
N LYS A 161 -50.49 -19.50 -23.30
CA LYS A 161 -51.86 -18.95 -23.25
C LYS A 161 -52.58 -18.99 -24.61
N GLN A 162 -51.85 -18.78 -25.70
CA GLN A 162 -52.41 -18.77 -27.05
C GLN A 162 -52.69 -20.19 -27.59
N GLU A 163 -51.83 -21.16 -27.27
CA GLU A 163 -52.08 -22.58 -27.56
C GLU A 163 -53.31 -23.08 -26.77
N PHE A 164 -53.48 -22.61 -25.52
CA PHE A 164 -54.65 -22.92 -24.69
C PHE A 164 -55.97 -22.35 -25.22
N THR A 165 -55.98 -21.17 -25.85
CA THR A 165 -57.20 -20.57 -26.41
C THR A 165 -57.54 -21.09 -27.80
N THR A 166 -56.55 -21.57 -28.55
CA THR A 166 -56.73 -22.02 -29.95
C THR A 166 -57.10 -23.51 -30.05
N SER A 167 -56.67 -24.33 -29.08
CA SER A 167 -56.91 -25.78 -29.11
C SER A 167 -58.33 -26.12 -28.64
N SER A 168 -59.26 -26.29 -29.59
CA SER A 168 -60.66 -26.70 -29.38
C SER A 168 -60.86 -28.16 -28.94
N VAL A 169 -59.77 -28.86 -28.59
CA VAL A 169 -59.70 -30.31 -28.35
C VAL A 169 -59.48 -30.67 -26.87
N LEU A 170 -59.19 -29.69 -26.00
CA LEU A 170 -58.89 -29.94 -24.58
C LEU A 170 -60.18 -30.03 -23.74
N ASP A 171 -60.45 -31.23 -23.20
CA ASP A 171 -61.52 -31.48 -22.24
C ASP A 171 -61.45 -30.52 -21.04
N GLU A 172 -62.61 -30.18 -20.48
CA GLU A 172 -62.78 -29.20 -19.39
C GLU A 172 -62.01 -29.60 -18.10
N GLN A 173 -61.59 -30.86 -18.01
CA GLN A 173 -60.93 -31.46 -16.85
C GLN A 173 -59.39 -31.48 -16.95
N GLU A 174 -58.79 -31.37 -18.14
CA GLU A 174 -57.32 -31.39 -18.35
C GLU A 174 -56.71 -29.98 -18.44
N ARG A 175 -57.54 -28.99 -18.78
CA ARG A 175 -57.21 -27.55 -18.84
C ARG A 175 -56.58 -26.97 -17.56
N PRO A 176 -57.12 -27.21 -16.35
CA PRO A 176 -56.53 -26.67 -15.12
C PRO A 176 -55.19 -27.32 -14.76
N LYS A 177 -54.96 -28.58 -15.15
CA LYS A 177 -53.69 -29.28 -14.90
C LYS A 177 -52.56 -28.75 -15.78
N LEU A 178 -52.84 -28.51 -17.06
CA LEU A 178 -51.85 -27.89 -17.95
C LEU A 178 -51.62 -26.40 -17.62
N GLN A 179 -52.64 -25.67 -17.15
CA GLN A 179 -52.46 -24.32 -16.62
C GLN A 179 -51.54 -24.32 -15.39
N GLY A 180 -51.75 -25.24 -14.45
CA GLY A 180 -50.85 -25.41 -13.31
C GLY A 180 -49.40 -25.72 -13.72
N LEU A 181 -49.20 -26.54 -14.76
CA LEU A 181 -47.86 -26.84 -15.28
C LEU A 181 -47.20 -25.62 -15.96
N ALA A 182 -47.98 -24.80 -16.67
CA ALA A 182 -47.51 -23.56 -17.28
C ALA A 182 -47.17 -22.48 -16.23
N ASP A 183 -47.97 -22.40 -15.17
CA ASP A 183 -47.75 -21.51 -14.03
C ASP A 183 -46.50 -21.94 -13.25
N ASP A 184 -46.35 -23.24 -12.94
CA ASP A 184 -45.15 -23.81 -12.30
C ASP A 184 -43.88 -23.57 -13.13
N MET A 185 -43.97 -23.66 -14.47
CA MET A 185 -42.84 -23.42 -15.37
C MET A 185 -42.46 -21.94 -15.42
N THR A 186 -43.45 -21.04 -15.40
CA THR A 186 -43.24 -19.59 -15.35
C THR A 186 -42.66 -19.16 -14.01
N GLU A 187 -43.11 -19.77 -12.92
CA GLU A 187 -42.60 -19.56 -11.56
C GLU A 187 -41.15 -20.06 -11.43
N SER A 188 -40.85 -21.25 -11.94
CA SER A 188 -39.49 -21.81 -11.96
C SER A 188 -38.51 -20.94 -12.76
N LEU A 189 -38.94 -20.41 -13.92
CA LEU A 189 -38.16 -19.46 -14.72
C LEU A 189 -37.93 -18.14 -13.99
N SER A 190 -38.92 -17.65 -13.24
CA SER A 190 -38.79 -16.42 -12.45
C SER A 190 -37.78 -16.57 -11.30
N HIS A 191 -37.83 -17.70 -10.60
CA HIS A 191 -36.92 -18.02 -9.50
C HIS A 191 -35.48 -18.21 -10.01
N ALA A 192 -35.31 -18.84 -11.19
CA ALA A 192 -34.01 -18.95 -11.83
C ALA A 192 -33.43 -17.57 -12.24
N ASN A 193 -34.27 -16.69 -12.78
CA ASN A 193 -33.84 -15.34 -13.17
C ASN A 193 -33.41 -14.50 -11.97
N GLU A 194 -34.12 -14.61 -10.84
CA GLU A 194 -33.79 -13.91 -9.60
C GLU A 194 -32.43 -14.35 -9.04
N ILE A 195 -32.17 -15.66 -8.97
CA ILE A 195 -30.87 -16.22 -8.53
C ILE A 195 -29.72 -15.75 -9.44
N VAL A 196 -29.92 -15.77 -10.76
CA VAL A 196 -28.90 -15.33 -11.73
C VAL A 196 -28.65 -13.84 -11.59
N THR A 197 -29.69 -13.03 -11.38
CA THR A 197 -29.56 -11.58 -11.18
C THR A 197 -28.77 -11.26 -9.91
N ASP A 198 -29.08 -11.92 -8.80
CA ASP A 198 -28.43 -11.66 -7.51
C ASP A 198 -26.94 -12.08 -7.54
N SER A 199 -26.64 -13.25 -8.10
CA SER A 199 -25.25 -13.74 -8.24
C SER A 199 -24.39 -12.86 -9.14
N VAL A 200 -24.94 -12.37 -10.25
CA VAL A 200 -24.26 -11.43 -11.15
C VAL A 200 -24.03 -10.09 -10.45
N GLN A 201 -25.03 -9.58 -9.75
CA GLN A 201 -24.94 -8.28 -9.08
C GLN A 201 -23.99 -8.29 -7.88
N ASP A 202 -23.90 -9.42 -7.16
CA ASP A 202 -22.92 -9.64 -6.10
C ASP A 202 -21.49 -9.71 -6.66
N ALA A 203 -21.27 -10.46 -7.75
CA ALA A 203 -19.98 -10.52 -8.43
C ALA A 203 -19.54 -9.15 -8.96
N LEU A 204 -20.46 -8.38 -9.55
CA LEU A 204 -20.17 -7.03 -10.03
C LEU A 204 -19.85 -6.07 -8.86
N ARG A 205 -20.60 -6.13 -7.74
CA ARG A 205 -20.28 -5.33 -6.55
C ARG A 205 -18.88 -5.61 -6.03
N LYS A 206 -18.47 -6.89 -6.01
CA LYS A 206 -17.12 -7.31 -5.58
C LYS A 206 -16.01 -6.82 -6.52
N LEU A 207 -16.30 -6.65 -7.81
CA LEU A 207 -15.37 -6.11 -8.81
C LEU A 207 -15.35 -4.58 -8.86
N THR A 208 -16.36 -3.90 -8.32
CA THR A 208 -16.49 -2.44 -8.36
C THR A 208 -15.68 -1.78 -7.22
N PHE A 209 -14.36 -1.92 -7.25
CA PHE A 209 -13.46 -1.30 -6.24
C PHE A 209 -13.13 0.18 -6.52
N ASP A 210 -13.74 0.79 -7.54
CA ASP A 210 -13.02 1.76 -8.37
C ASP A 210 -12.96 3.21 -7.93
N SER A 211 -14.10 3.83 -7.59
CA SER A 211 -14.11 5.30 -7.44
C SER A 211 -13.44 5.76 -6.14
N SER A 212 -13.53 4.93 -5.09
CA SER A 212 -12.99 5.28 -3.78
C SER A 212 -11.49 4.97 -3.72
N LEU A 213 -11.06 3.80 -4.19
CA LEU A 213 -9.65 3.40 -4.11
C LEU A 213 -8.76 4.24 -5.03
N SER A 214 -9.18 4.47 -6.29
CA SER A 214 -8.43 5.31 -7.23
C SER A 214 -8.26 6.75 -6.71
N LYS A 215 -9.31 7.30 -6.09
CA LYS A 215 -9.28 8.63 -5.47
C LYS A 215 -8.35 8.68 -4.25
N ILE A 216 -8.42 7.68 -3.36
CA ILE A 216 -7.52 7.57 -2.20
C ILE A 216 -6.06 7.49 -2.65
N ILE A 217 -5.75 6.62 -3.62
CA ILE A 217 -4.39 6.49 -4.16
C ILE A 217 -3.95 7.80 -4.81
N SER A 218 -4.84 8.48 -5.54
CA SER A 218 -4.51 9.75 -6.19
C SER A 218 -4.24 10.89 -5.21
N ASP A 219 -5.09 11.04 -4.18
CA ASP A 219 -4.91 12.06 -3.16
C ASP A 219 -3.64 11.79 -2.35
N TYR A 220 -3.43 10.54 -1.91
CA TYR A 220 -2.21 10.14 -1.21
C TYR A 220 -0.95 10.42 -2.03
N GLU A 221 -0.93 9.99 -3.30
CA GLU A 221 0.24 10.13 -4.16
C GLU A 221 0.59 11.60 -4.40
N LYS A 222 -0.41 12.48 -4.54
CA LYS A 222 -0.20 13.93 -4.67
C LYS A 222 0.54 14.51 -3.46
N TYR A 223 0.11 14.17 -2.25
CA TYR A 223 0.74 14.67 -1.03
C TYR A 223 2.12 14.04 -0.79
N ARG A 224 2.25 12.72 -1.00
CA ARG A 224 3.51 11.98 -0.88
C ARG A 224 4.58 12.56 -1.81
N HIS A 225 4.23 12.75 -3.08
CA HIS A 225 5.13 13.27 -4.10
C HIS A 225 5.58 14.69 -3.76
N LEU A 226 4.65 15.59 -3.39
CA LEU A 226 4.97 16.96 -3.00
C LEU A 226 5.87 17.01 -1.76
N ALA A 227 5.55 16.25 -0.72
CA ALA A 227 6.33 16.18 0.51
C ALA A 227 7.75 15.69 0.23
N THR A 228 7.91 14.66 -0.59
CA THR A 228 9.23 14.07 -0.87
C THR A 228 10.11 15.02 -1.69
N HIS A 229 9.54 15.73 -2.66
CA HIS A 229 10.26 16.76 -3.41
C HIS A 229 10.66 17.95 -2.53
N ALA A 230 9.77 18.39 -1.64
CA ALA A 230 10.05 19.48 -0.71
C ALA A 230 11.20 19.12 0.27
N VAL A 231 11.14 17.94 0.89
CA VAL A 231 12.18 17.45 1.81
C VAL A 231 13.50 17.25 1.07
N SER A 232 13.49 16.63 -0.12
CA SER A 232 14.71 16.41 -0.91
C SER A 232 15.34 17.73 -1.36
N GLY A 233 14.54 18.71 -1.80
CA GLY A 233 15.00 20.04 -2.17
C GLY A 233 15.62 20.79 -0.99
N PHE A 234 15.02 20.67 0.20
CA PHE A 234 15.58 21.24 1.43
C PHE A 234 16.93 20.60 1.79
N ILE A 235 17.04 19.28 1.72
CA ILE A 235 18.30 18.55 1.98
C ILE A 235 19.40 18.99 1.00
N ILE A 236 19.09 19.11 -0.29
CA ILE A 236 20.03 19.59 -1.32
C ILE A 236 20.50 21.02 -1.00
N LEU A 237 19.56 21.94 -0.75
CA LEU A 237 19.88 23.34 -0.46
C LEU A 237 20.81 23.46 0.76
N ALA A 238 20.47 22.76 1.84
CA ALA A 238 21.27 22.77 3.05
C ALA A 238 22.64 22.09 2.86
N THR A 239 22.74 21.07 2.02
CA THR A 239 24.02 20.45 1.64
C THR A 239 24.90 21.46 0.89
N ILE A 240 24.36 22.17 -0.09
CA ILE A 240 25.08 23.22 -0.84
C ILE A 240 25.54 24.35 0.10
N LEU A 241 24.65 24.83 0.99
CA LEU A 241 24.99 25.85 1.97
C LEU A 241 26.10 25.40 2.91
N SER A 242 26.08 24.12 3.34
CA SER A 242 27.15 23.56 4.17
C SER A 242 28.50 23.55 3.43
N MET A 243 28.52 23.18 2.14
CA MET A 243 29.74 23.23 1.32
C MET A 243 30.24 24.67 1.17
N PHE A 244 29.34 25.62 0.92
CA PHE A 244 29.68 27.03 0.79
C PHE A 244 30.21 27.63 2.11
N SER A 245 29.71 27.17 3.25
CA SER A 245 30.18 27.61 4.57
C SER A 245 31.64 27.33 4.83
N LEU A 246 32.14 26.19 4.33
CA LEU A 246 33.56 25.81 4.40
C LEU A 246 34.45 26.75 3.57
N ALA A 247 33.93 27.31 2.49
CA ALA A 247 34.64 28.25 1.63
C ALA A 247 34.69 29.67 2.22
N CYS A 248 33.57 30.19 2.74
CA CYS A 248 33.46 31.60 3.15
C CYS A 248 34.13 31.95 4.49
N LYS A 249 34.36 30.98 5.39
CA LYS A 249 35.02 31.17 6.70
C LYS A 249 34.41 32.23 7.64
N LYS A 250 33.24 32.81 7.33
CA LYS A 250 32.57 33.81 8.17
C LYS A 250 31.90 33.14 9.38
N LYS A 251 32.27 33.55 10.59
CA LYS A 251 31.83 32.92 11.86
C LYS A 251 30.31 32.76 11.98
N GLY A 252 29.54 33.84 11.73
CA GLY A 252 28.08 33.80 11.83
C GLY A 252 27.42 32.89 10.79
N PHE A 253 27.95 32.89 9.56
CA PHE A 253 27.44 32.03 8.50
C PHE A 253 27.71 30.54 8.79
N ILE A 254 28.89 30.21 9.31
CA ILE A 254 29.22 28.84 9.74
C ILE A 254 28.25 28.36 10.83
N LEU A 255 27.96 29.18 11.84
CA LEU A 255 27.05 28.80 12.92
C LEU A 255 25.65 28.45 12.38
N MET A 256 25.11 29.30 11.49
CA MET A 256 23.83 29.06 10.84
C MET A 256 23.84 27.76 10.01
N CYS A 257 24.90 27.54 9.21
CA CYS A 257 25.02 26.34 8.39
C CYS A 257 25.20 25.06 9.22
N VAL A 258 25.86 25.14 10.38
CA VAL A 258 25.96 24.01 11.32
C VAL A 258 24.60 23.67 11.90
N ALA A 259 23.83 24.66 12.35
CA ALA A 259 22.47 24.44 12.86
C ALA A 259 21.57 23.79 11.79
N LEU A 260 21.66 24.30 10.55
CA LEU A 260 20.94 23.74 9.41
C LEU A 260 21.37 22.30 9.08
N ALA A 261 22.67 22.01 9.16
CA ALA A 261 23.19 20.65 8.94
C ALA A 261 22.71 19.66 10.02
N VAL A 262 22.67 20.07 11.29
CA VAL A 262 22.11 19.25 12.37
C VAL A 262 20.63 18.97 12.13
N PHE A 263 19.86 19.99 11.75
CA PHE A 263 18.45 19.82 11.43
C PHE A 263 18.24 18.85 10.24
N ASN A 264 19.07 18.95 9.20
CA ASN A 264 19.08 17.99 8.10
C ASN A 264 19.34 16.55 8.56
N VAL A 265 20.34 16.35 9.43
CA VAL A 265 20.65 15.02 9.97
C VAL A 265 19.43 14.46 10.71
N ILE A 266 18.75 15.29 11.51
CA ILE A 266 17.52 14.88 12.21
C ILE A 266 16.44 14.45 11.21
N LEU A 267 16.19 15.24 10.17
CA LEU A 267 15.19 14.90 9.14
C LEU A 267 15.51 13.59 8.41
N VAL A 268 16.77 13.40 8.01
CA VAL A 268 17.20 12.18 7.30
C VAL A 268 17.00 10.95 8.19
N TRP A 269 17.44 10.99 9.45
CA TRP A 269 17.31 9.84 10.35
C TRP A 269 15.87 9.58 10.79
N ALA A 270 15.05 10.62 10.94
CA ALA A 270 13.59 10.46 11.13
C ALA A 270 12.96 9.78 9.91
N GLY A 271 13.35 10.17 8.70
CA GLY A 271 12.96 9.51 7.47
C GLY A 271 13.36 8.04 7.43
N VAL A 272 14.63 7.72 7.74
CA VAL A 272 15.13 6.33 7.82
C VAL A 272 14.29 5.51 8.81
N GLY A 273 13.95 6.05 9.97
CA GLY A 273 13.06 5.40 10.93
C GLY A 273 11.67 5.09 10.34
N ALA A 274 11.02 6.10 9.76
CA ALA A 274 9.70 5.94 9.13
C ALA A 274 9.72 4.91 7.99
N TYR A 275 10.70 4.99 7.08
CA TYR A 275 10.83 4.05 5.96
C TYR A 275 11.17 2.64 6.43
N SER A 276 11.90 2.47 7.54
CA SER A 276 12.18 1.14 8.11
C SER A 276 10.90 0.48 8.62
N ALA A 277 10.08 1.21 9.39
CA ALA A 277 8.80 0.69 9.87
C ALA A 277 7.83 0.36 8.73
N LEU A 278 7.77 1.22 7.70
CA LEU A 278 6.99 0.95 6.50
C LEU A 278 7.50 -0.29 5.75
N SER A 279 8.82 -0.47 5.64
CA SER A 279 9.41 -1.64 4.99
C SER A 279 9.12 -2.93 5.73
N VAL A 280 9.20 -2.94 7.05
CA VAL A 280 8.79 -4.10 7.87
C VAL A 280 7.30 -4.37 7.70
N GLY A 281 6.44 -3.37 7.91
CA GLY A 281 5.00 -3.59 7.81
C GLY A 281 4.52 -4.00 6.41
N THR A 282 5.10 -3.45 5.35
CA THR A 282 4.81 -3.90 3.98
C THR A 282 5.33 -5.31 3.72
N SER A 283 6.44 -5.70 4.34
CA SER A 283 6.97 -7.05 4.21
C SER A 283 6.10 -8.06 4.94
N ASP A 284 5.62 -7.74 6.14
CA ASP A 284 4.67 -8.55 6.89
C ASP A 284 3.38 -8.76 6.10
N PHE A 285 2.88 -7.71 5.43
CA PHE A 285 1.75 -7.82 4.51
C PHE A 285 2.05 -8.72 3.31
N CYS A 286 3.24 -8.57 2.70
CA CYS A 286 3.63 -9.41 1.56
C CYS A 286 3.81 -10.88 1.94
N MET A 287 4.17 -11.19 3.19
CA MET A 287 4.35 -12.58 3.64
C MET A 287 3.02 -13.35 3.77
N ASP A 288 1.96 -12.70 4.24
CA ASP A 288 0.60 -13.26 4.27
C ASP A 288 -0.47 -12.19 3.95
N PRO A 289 -0.68 -11.88 2.66
CA PRO A 289 -1.67 -10.88 2.26
C PRO A 289 -3.11 -11.39 2.48
N THR A 290 -3.30 -12.71 2.53
CA THR A 290 -4.61 -13.36 2.61
C THR A 290 -5.33 -13.01 3.91
N GLY A 291 -4.62 -13.08 5.03
CA GLY A 291 -5.20 -12.88 6.36
C GLY A 291 -5.89 -11.52 6.51
N TYR A 292 -5.27 -10.46 5.98
CA TYR A 292 -5.83 -9.11 6.04
C TYR A 292 -6.91 -8.88 4.96
N LEU A 293 -6.67 -9.32 3.73
CA LEU A 293 -7.61 -9.09 2.63
C LEU A 293 -8.96 -9.79 2.85
N VAL A 294 -8.97 -11.00 3.40
CA VAL A 294 -10.21 -11.75 3.69
C VAL A 294 -11.03 -11.05 4.78
N GLN A 295 -10.39 -10.45 5.79
CA GLN A 295 -11.09 -9.69 6.84
C GLN A 295 -11.73 -8.39 6.32
N GLN A 296 -11.16 -7.81 5.25
CA GLN A 296 -11.67 -6.58 4.63
C GLN A 296 -12.79 -6.84 3.62
N LEU A 297 -12.93 -8.09 3.14
CA LEU A 297 -14.02 -8.46 2.24
C LEU A 297 -15.30 -8.73 3.04
N PRO A 298 -16.48 -8.30 2.55
CA PRO A 298 -17.75 -8.65 3.17
C PRO A 298 -17.87 -10.17 3.26
N SER A 299 -17.98 -10.69 4.48
CA SER A 299 -18.03 -12.12 4.80
C SER A 299 -19.06 -12.85 3.93
N SER A 300 -18.60 -13.48 2.87
CA SER A 300 -19.44 -14.26 1.97
C SER A 300 -18.64 -15.39 1.32
N GLY A 301 -18.58 -16.53 2.02
CA GLY A 301 -18.72 -17.89 1.49
C GLY A 301 -17.89 -18.41 0.32
N MET A 302 -16.91 -17.66 -0.21
CA MET A 302 -16.12 -18.07 -1.38
C MET A 302 -14.67 -18.47 -1.09
N VAL A 303 -14.24 -18.43 0.18
CA VAL A 303 -12.96 -19.02 0.58
C VAL A 303 -13.28 -20.26 1.43
N PRO A 304 -13.04 -21.49 0.94
CA PRO A 304 -13.10 -22.64 1.83
C PRO A 304 -12.12 -22.38 2.98
N GLU A 305 -12.61 -22.49 4.22
CA GLU A 305 -11.77 -22.38 5.41
C GLU A 305 -10.54 -23.27 5.23
N GLY A 306 -9.36 -22.66 5.15
CA GLY A 306 -8.09 -23.38 5.08
C GLY A 306 -7.29 -23.29 3.78
N LYS A 307 -7.71 -22.54 2.74
CA LYS A 307 -6.84 -22.27 1.58
C LYS A 307 -6.22 -20.86 1.63
N LYS A 308 -4.90 -20.82 1.81
CA LYS A 308 -4.11 -19.61 1.56
C LYS A 308 -3.98 -19.39 0.05
N PHE A 309 -3.78 -18.16 -0.42
CA PHE A 309 -3.43 -17.90 -1.83
C PHE A 309 -2.13 -18.61 -2.28
N THR A 310 -1.39 -19.18 -1.33
CA THR A 310 -0.17 -19.94 -1.55
C THR A 310 -0.39 -21.44 -1.79
N ASP A 311 -1.63 -21.95 -1.62
CA ASP A 311 -1.96 -23.38 -1.66
C ASP A 311 -2.90 -23.77 -2.81
#